data_AF-A0A6N9I2P3-F1
#
_entry.id   AF-A0A6N9I2P3-F1
#
_cell.length_a   1.000
_cell.length_b   1.000
_cell.length_c   1.000
_cell.angle_alpha   90.00
_cell.angle_beta   90.00
_cell.angle_gamma   90.00
#
_symmetry.space_group_name_H-M   'P 1'
#
loop_
_entity.id
_entity.type
_entity.pdbx_description
1 polymer ?
#
loop_
_entity_poly.entity_id
_entity_poly.type
_entity_poly.pdbx_seq_one_letter_code
_entity_poly.pdbx_strand_id
1 'polypeptide(L)'
;MVIGPLSEWVIAFAEILAVCVALFLPYYTAHRASKARQKKFAASIVHLTEVAETGDVTARKELSGFLNVGFLISNNSKEQELITTGMEILRLLDSPITPADKEEIKRLLAGIQKFM
;
A
#
# COMPACT_ATOMS: atom_id res chain seq x y z
N MET A 1 16.21 21.38 50.25
CA MET A 1 15.35 20.41 49.55
C MET A 1 16.21 19.19 49.24
N VAL A 2 15.96 18.07 49.92
CA VAL A 2 16.69 16.83 49.65
C VAL A 2 16.19 16.32 48.31
N ILE A 3 17.05 16.22 47.31
CA ILE A 3 16.72 15.56 46.04
C ILE A 3 16.26 14.15 46.40
N GLY A 4 15.03 13.78 46.01
CA GLY A 4 14.47 12.44 46.28
C GLY A 4 15.41 11.33 45.79
N PRO A 5 15.32 10.11 46.37
CA PRO A 5 16.21 9.01 46.03
C PRO A 5 16.24 8.78 44.50
N LEU A 6 17.40 8.38 43.98
CA LEU A 6 17.62 8.18 42.54
C LEU A 6 16.54 7.29 41.89
N SER A 7 16.00 6.34 42.67
CA SER A 7 14.90 5.46 42.28
C SER A 7 13.61 6.20 41.92
N GLU A 8 13.23 7.26 42.65
CA GLU A 8 12.02 8.03 42.37
C GLU A 8 12.12 8.78 41.04
N TRP A 9 13.31 9.33 40.74
CA TRP A 9 13.57 9.96 39.45
C TRP A 9 13.50 8.94 38.31
N VAL A 10 14.11 7.76 38.48
CA VAL A 10 14.05 6.69 37.47
C VAL A 10 12.61 6.24 37.22
N ILE A 11 11.80 6.11 38.28
CA ILE A 11 10.37 5.75 38.17
C ILE A 11 9.61 6.84 37.41
N ALA A 12 9.77 8.11 37.77
CA ALA A 12 9.13 9.21 37.07
C ALA A 12 9.52 9.27 35.58
N PHE A 13 10.79 9.05 35.25
CA PHE A 13 11.25 8.96 33.86
C PHE A 13 10.64 7.76 33.12
N ALA A 14 10.59 6.59 33.77
CA ALA A 14 9.99 5.39 33.19
C ALA A 14 8.49 5.57 32.94
N GLU A 15 7.78 6.23 33.86
CA GLU A 15 6.35 6.53 33.73
C GLU A 15 6.07 7.48 32.57
N ILE A 16 6.85 8.57 32.45
CA ILE A 16 6.75 9.50 31.32
C ILE A 16 7.03 8.77 30.00
N LEU A 17 8.05 7.92 29.94
CA LEU A 17 8.36 7.14 28.74
C LEU A 17 7.25 6.14 28.41
N ALA A 18 6.68 5.46 29.40
CA ALA A 18 5.59 4.54 29.21
C ALA A 18 4.35 5.24 28.63
N VAL A 19 4.01 6.42 29.16
CA VAL A 19 2.92 7.26 28.63
C VAL A 19 3.21 7.69 27.20
N CYS A 20 4.42 8.16 26.91
CA CYS A 20 4.83 8.53 25.54
C CYS A 20 4.72 7.35 24.58
N VAL A 21 5.24 6.17 24.95
CA VAL A 21 5.14 4.97 24.10
C VAL A 21 3.67 4.57 23.91
N ALA A 22 2.85 4.58 24.96
CA ALA A 22 1.42 4.27 24.84
C ALA A 22 0.67 5.22 23.89
N LEU A 23 1.05 6.51 23.88
CA LEU A 23 0.48 7.52 23.00
C LEU A 23 0.89 7.34 21.53
N PHE A 24 2.16 7.02 21.27
CA PHE A 24 2.71 7.00 19.91
C PHE A 24 2.80 5.62 19.26
N LEU A 25 2.79 4.54 20.04
CA LEU A 25 2.84 3.17 19.52
C LEU A 25 1.67 2.87 18.55
N PRO A 26 0.40 3.23 18.83
CA PRO A 26 -0.71 2.99 17.90
C PRO A 26 -0.51 3.69 16.56
N TYR A 27 0.02 4.92 16.57
CA TYR A 27 0.33 5.66 15.36
C TYR A 27 1.43 4.98 14.55
N TYR A 28 2.52 4.57 15.21
CA TYR A 28 3.61 3.88 14.55
C TYR A 28 3.18 2.53 13.95
N THR A 29 2.40 1.74 14.69
CA THR A 29 1.91 0.45 14.20
C THR A 29 0.95 0.61 13.02
N ALA A 30 0.04 1.58 13.07
CA ALA A 30 -0.85 1.92 11.95
C ALA A 30 -0.06 2.36 10.70
N HIS A 31 0.95 3.22 10.87
CA HIS A 31 1.80 3.66 9.77
C HIS A 31 2.57 2.49 9.12
N ARG A 32 3.15 1.61 9.94
CA ARG A 32 3.86 0.42 9.46
C ARG A 32 2.92 -0.54 8.74
N ALA A 33 1.72 -0.77 9.28
CA ALA A 33 0.71 -1.61 8.65
C ALA A 33 0.25 -1.04 7.30
N SER A 34 0.02 0.28 7.21
CA SER A 34 -0.34 0.94 5.94
C SER A 34 0.76 0.77 4.88
N LYS A 35 2.04 0.96 5.22
CA LYS A 35 3.15 0.71 4.29
C LYS A 35 3.20 -0.74 3.82
N ALA A 36 3.02 -1.70 4.73
CA ALA A 36 3.03 -3.12 4.38
C ALA A 36 1.85 -3.49 3.46
N ARG A 37 0.66 -2.96 3.73
CA ARG A 37 -0.52 -3.12 2.88
C ARG A 37 -0.29 -2.52 1.50
N GLN A 38 0.26 -1.31 1.42
CA GLN A 38 0.58 -0.65 0.16
C GLN A 38 1.50 -1.50 -0.72
N LYS A 39 2.58 -2.05 -0.15
CA LYS A 39 3.52 -2.93 -0.87
C LYS A 39 2.81 -4.16 -1.44
N LYS A 40 1.95 -4.80 -0.63
CA LYS A 40 1.16 -5.96 -1.07
C LYS A 40 0.20 -5.58 -2.19
N PHE A 41 -0.45 -4.41 -2.08
CA PHE A 41 -1.39 -3.92 -3.07
C PHE A 41 -0.70 -3.68 -4.42
N ALA A 42 0.45 -3.00 -4.42
CA ALA A 42 1.28 -2.81 -5.60
C ALA A 42 1.71 -4.14 -6.23
N ALA A 43 2.21 -5.08 -5.42
CA ALA A 43 2.64 -6.39 -5.89
C ALA A 43 1.48 -7.20 -6.52
N SER A 44 0.27 -7.13 -5.95
CA SER A 44 -0.92 -7.78 -6.50
C SER A 44 -1.32 -7.19 -7.86
N ILE A 45 -1.27 -5.86 -8.03
CA ILE A 45 -1.57 -5.23 -9.33
C ILE A 45 -0.55 -5.68 -10.38
N VAL A 46 0.74 -5.64 -10.06
CA VAL A 46 1.81 -6.06 -10.98
C VAL A 46 1.59 -7.51 -11.42
N HIS A 47 1.43 -8.41 -10.45
CA HIS A 47 1.26 -9.83 -10.73
C HIS A 47 0.01 -10.12 -11.58
N LEU A 48 -1.15 -9.56 -11.21
CA LEU A 48 -2.39 -9.77 -11.95
C LEU A 48 -2.33 -9.16 -13.36
N THR A 49 -1.62 -8.05 -13.53
CA THR A 49 -1.38 -7.42 -14.84
C THR A 49 -0.52 -8.32 -15.73
N GLU A 50 0.60 -8.81 -15.22
CA GLU A 50 1.51 -9.70 -15.97
C GLU A 50 0.79 -10.95 -16.46
N VAL A 51 -0.07 -11.55 -15.62
CA VAL A 51 -0.88 -12.71 -16.03
C VAL A 51 -1.96 -12.30 -17.04
N ALA A 52 -2.64 -11.16 -16.83
CA ALA A 52 -3.68 -10.67 -17.74
C ALA A 52 -3.15 -10.28 -19.14
N GLU A 53 -1.88 -9.87 -19.25
CA GLU A 53 -1.20 -9.60 -20.53
C GLU A 53 -1.04 -10.86 -21.40
N THR A 54 -1.03 -12.05 -20.80
CA THR A 54 -0.96 -13.33 -21.55
C THR A 54 -2.24 -13.66 -22.31
N GLY A 55 -3.31 -12.89 -22.09
CA GLY A 55 -4.63 -13.12 -22.69
C GLY A 55 -5.59 -13.89 -21.80
N ASP A 56 -5.22 -14.18 -20.55
CA ASP A 56 -6.10 -14.82 -19.57
C ASP A 56 -7.24 -13.88 -19.15
N VAL A 57 -8.46 -14.24 -19.57
CA VAL A 57 -9.70 -13.52 -19.26
C VAL A 57 -10.03 -13.58 -17.77
N THR A 58 -9.65 -14.67 -17.08
CA THR A 58 -9.86 -14.85 -15.65
C THR A 58 -9.01 -13.85 -14.87
N ALA A 59 -7.72 -13.74 -15.21
CA ALA A 59 -6.82 -12.80 -14.57
C ALA A 59 -7.26 -11.33 -14.75
N ARG A 60 -7.82 -10.97 -15.91
CA ARG A 60 -8.42 -9.64 -16.13
C ARG A 60 -9.61 -9.38 -15.21
N LYS A 61 -10.50 -10.37 -15.07
CA LYS A 61 -11.67 -10.26 -14.19
C LYS A 61 -11.26 -10.19 -12.72
N GLU A 62 -10.24 -10.94 -12.32
CA GLU A 62 -9.66 -10.88 -10.98
C GLU A 62 -8.98 -9.53 -10.71
N LEU A 63 -8.22 -8.99 -11.66
CA LEU A 63 -7.66 -7.64 -11.57
C LEU A 63 -8.75 -6.59 -11.40
N SER A 64 -9.81 -6.65 -12.22
CA SER A 64 -10.97 -5.77 -12.10
C SER A 64 -11.65 -5.88 -10.73
N GLY A 65 -11.91 -7.11 -10.26
CA GLY A 65 -12.50 -7.36 -8.94
C GLY A 65 -11.62 -6.82 -7.80
N PHE A 66 -10.31 -7.07 -7.87
CA PHE A 66 -9.34 -6.59 -6.90
C PHE A 66 -9.32 -5.05 -6.83
N LEU A 67 -9.29 -4.37 -7.97
CA LEU A 67 -9.30 -2.91 -8.05
C LEU A 67 -10.61 -2.31 -7.54
N ASN A 68 -11.75 -2.91 -7.88
CA ASN A 68 -13.07 -2.45 -7.43
C ASN A 68 -13.22 -2.59 -5.90
N VAL A 69 -12.85 -3.75 -5.34
CA VAL A 69 -12.85 -3.95 -3.89
C VAL A 69 -11.88 -2.95 -3.25
N GLY A 70 -10.67 -2.84 -3.79
CA GLY A 70 -9.65 -1.89 -3.34
C GLY A 70 -10.16 -0.45 -3.28
N PHE A 71 -10.84 0.00 -4.33
CA PHE A 71 -11.44 1.34 -4.40
C PHE A 71 -12.40 1.59 -3.24
N LEU A 72 -13.29 0.63 -2.95
CA LEU A 72 -14.29 0.74 -1.88
C LEU A 72 -13.69 0.77 -0.47
N ILE A 73 -12.51 0.17 -0.27
CA ILE A 73 -11.88 0.02 1.05
C ILE A 73 -10.60 0.86 1.22
N SER A 74 -10.24 1.66 0.21
CA SER A 74 -9.04 2.50 0.26
C SER A 74 -9.34 3.81 0.98
N ASN A 75 -8.54 4.12 2.00
CA ASN A 75 -8.73 5.31 2.84
C ASN A 75 -7.50 6.23 2.82
N ASN A 76 -6.52 5.96 1.94
CA ASN A 76 -5.28 6.71 1.83
C ASN A 76 -5.01 7.04 0.35
N SER A 77 -4.56 8.26 0.07
CA SER A 77 -4.30 8.79 -1.27
C SER A 77 -3.35 7.92 -2.09
N LYS A 78 -2.33 7.30 -1.47
CA LYS A 78 -1.38 6.47 -2.20
C LYS A 78 -1.98 5.14 -2.69
N GLU A 79 -2.92 4.58 -1.95
CA GLU A 79 -3.63 3.38 -2.42
C GLU A 79 -4.58 3.75 -3.56
N GLN A 80 -5.21 4.92 -3.45
CA GLN A 80 -6.10 5.44 -4.49
C GLN A 80 -5.34 5.74 -5.81
N GLU A 81 -4.09 6.22 -5.72
CA GLU A 81 -3.18 6.37 -6.85
C GLU A 81 -2.85 5.02 -7.51
N LEU A 82 -2.53 4.01 -6.70
CA LEU A 82 -2.30 2.64 -7.20
C LEU A 82 -3.53 2.07 -7.91
N ILE A 83 -4.72 2.26 -7.33
CA ILE A 83 -5.99 1.79 -7.90
C ILE A 83 -6.28 2.51 -9.21
N THR A 84 -6.10 3.83 -9.25
CA THR A 84 -6.33 4.63 -10.47
C THR A 84 -5.41 4.17 -11.60
N THR A 85 -4.12 4.00 -11.29
CA THR A 85 -3.14 3.45 -12.25
C THR A 85 -3.54 2.04 -12.71
N GLY A 86 -3.98 1.18 -11.78
CA GLY A 86 -4.45 -0.16 -12.10
C GLY A 86 -5.70 -0.19 -12.97
N MET A 87 -6.65 0.73 -12.76
CA MET A 87 -7.83 0.86 -13.61
C MET A 87 -7.47 1.35 -15.03
N GLU A 88 -6.47 2.21 -15.15
CA GLU A 88 -5.94 2.61 -16.46
C GLU A 88 -5.30 1.43 -17.20
N ILE A 89 -4.50 0.62 -16.50
CA ILE A 89 -3.95 -0.63 -17.05
C ILE A 89 -5.08 -1.56 -17.51
N LEU A 90 -6.11 -1.76 -16.68
CA LEU A 90 -7.25 -2.62 -17.03
C LEU A 90 -7.97 -2.12 -18.29
N ARG A 91 -8.14 -0.81 -18.45
CA ARG A 91 -8.74 -0.20 -19.63
C ARG A 91 -7.93 -0.48 -20.90
N LEU A 92 -6.60 -0.48 -20.82
CA LEU A 92 -5.71 -0.83 -21.94
C LEU A 92 -5.80 -2.33 -22.28
N LEU A 93 -6.04 -3.18 -21.28
CA LEU A 93 -6.21 -4.62 -21.47
C LEU A 93 -7.58 -5.01 -22.06
N ASP A 94 -8.62 -4.18 -21.89
CA ASP A 94 -9.99 -4.46 -22.37
C ASP A 94 -10.14 -4.41 -23.91
N SER A 95 -9.16 -3.87 -24.62
CA SER A 95 -9.11 -3.84 -26.09
C SER A 95 -8.07 -4.83 -26.64
N PRO A 96 -8.10 -5.19 -27.94
CA PRO A 96 -7.02 -5.92 -28.56
C PRO A 96 -5.71 -5.16 -28.36
N ILE A 97 -4.78 -5.76 -27.61
CA ILE A 97 -3.58 -5.08 -27.13
C ILE A 97 -2.70 -4.70 -28.32
N THR A 98 -2.49 -3.39 -28.52
CA THR A 98 -1.51 -2.91 -29.51
C THR A 98 -0.10 -2.90 -28.92
N PRO A 99 0.96 -2.87 -29.76
CA PRO A 99 2.32 -2.73 -29.28
C PRO A 99 2.54 -1.44 -28.46
N ALA A 100 1.82 -0.36 -28.79
CA ALA A 100 1.87 0.90 -28.04
C ALA A 100 1.26 0.75 -26.64
N ASP A 101 0.17 0.00 -26.52
CA ASP A 101 -0.48 -0.26 -25.22
C ASP A 101 0.44 -1.08 -24.30
N LYS A 102 1.20 -2.04 -24.84
CA LYS A 102 2.19 -2.80 -24.04
C LYS A 102 3.28 -1.91 -23.46
N GLU A 103 3.78 -0.96 -24.24
CA GLU A 103 4.79 -0.02 -23.74
C GLU A 103 4.21 0.93 -22.68
N GLU A 104 2.95 1.36 -22.84
CA GLU A 104 2.28 2.17 -21.83
C GLU A 104 2.00 1.38 -20.55
N ILE A 105 1.54 0.13 -20.64
CA ILE A 105 1.36 -0.77 -19.48
C ILE A 105 2.69 -0.93 -18.73
N LYS A 106 3.81 -1.17 -19.44
CA LYS A 106 5.14 -1.23 -18.80
C LYS A 106 5.51 0.07 -18.08
N ARG A 107 5.20 1.22 -18.68
CA ARG A 107 5.45 2.54 -18.05
C ARG A 107 4.64 2.70 -16.77
N LEU A 108 3.36 2.32 -16.79
CA LEU A 108 2.46 2.38 -15.64
C LEU A 108 2.90 1.40 -14.54
N LEU A 109 3.31 0.18 -14.91
CA LEU A 109 3.88 -0.81 -13.98
C LEU A 109 5.17 -0.32 -13.32
N ALA A 110 6.07 0.33 -14.07
CA ALA A 110 7.26 0.96 -13.50
C ALA A 110 6.92 2.07 -12.49
N GLY A 111 5.80 2.77 -12.69
CA GLY A 111 5.23 3.71 -11.73
C GLY A 111 4.79 3.01 -10.44
N ILE A 112 4.09 1.88 -10.55
CA ILE A 112 3.60 1.07 -9.42
C ILE A 112 4.76 0.44 -8.64
N GLN A 113 5.82 0.00 -9.31
CA GLN A 113 6.97 -0.64 -8.68
C GLN A 113 7.70 0.26 -7.68
N LYS A 114 7.56 1.59 -7.77
CA LYS A 114 8.10 2.54 -6.78
C LYS A 114 7.50 2.37 -5.37
N PHE A 115 6.37 1.66 -5.26
CA PHE A 115 5.67 1.41 -4.01
C PHE A 115 5.98 0.05 -3.36
N MET A 116 6.75 -0.81 -4.04
CA MET A 116 7.26 -2.08 -3.51
C MET A 116 8.48 -1.88 -2.60
#